data_AF-A0A2K3KDY6-F1
#
_entry.id   AF-A0A2K3KDY6-F1
#
_cell.length_a   1.000
_cell.length_b   1.000
_cell.length_c   1.000
_cell.angle_alpha   90.00
_cell.angle_beta   90.00
_cell.angle_gamma   90.00
#
_symmetry.space_group_name_H-M   'P 1'
#
loop_
_entity.id
_entity.type
_entity.pdbx_description
1 polymer ?
#
loop_
_entity_poly.entity_id
_entity_poly.type
_entity_poly.pdbx_seq_one_letter_code
_entity_poly.pdbx_strand_id
1 'polypeptide(L)'
;GPEIRTGFLKDAKPIQLKQGKEITISTDYSIKGDENMICMSYKKLAEDVKPGSVILCADGTISFTVLSCDKAAGLVRCRCENSAMLGERKNVNLPGVVVDLPTLTEKDKEDIMVWGVPNKIDMIALSFVRKGSDLVQVRKLLGKHAKNILLMSK
;
A
#
# COMPACT_ATOMS: atom_id res chain seq x y z
N GLY A 1 6.08 6.98 -4.42
CA GLY A 1 5.76 5.65 -4.96
C GLY A 1 4.39 5.21 -4.47
N PRO A 2 3.63 4.47 -5.29
CA PRO A 2 2.35 3.90 -4.88
C PRO A 2 2.55 2.90 -3.72
N GLU A 3 1.83 3.05 -2.62
CA GLU A 3 1.95 2.18 -1.46
C GLU A 3 0.60 1.97 -0.76
N ILE A 4 0.45 0.82 -0.11
CA ILE A 4 -0.70 0.52 0.74
C ILE A 4 -0.32 0.81 2.19
N ARG A 5 -1.16 1.58 2.88
CA ARG A 5 -0.97 1.93 4.29
C ARG A 5 -2.23 1.67 5.09
N THR A 6 -2.06 1.39 6.39
CA THR A 6 -3.15 1.49 7.36
C THR A 6 -3.57 2.95 7.57
N GLY A 7 -4.81 3.18 8.01
CA GLY A 7 -5.29 4.53 8.30
C GLY A 7 -4.86 5.07 9.67
N PHE A 8 -5.63 6.06 10.12
CA PHE A 8 -5.50 6.66 11.44
C PHE A 8 -6.20 5.83 12.50
N LEU A 9 -5.77 5.96 13.75
CA LEU A 9 -6.33 5.25 14.89
C LEU A 9 -7.11 6.22 15.78
N LYS A 10 -8.06 5.70 16.55
CA LYS A 10 -8.76 6.49 17.57
C LYS A 10 -7.72 7.06 18.55
N ASP A 11 -7.90 8.34 18.88
CA ASP A 11 -7.03 9.11 19.76
C ASP A 11 -5.54 9.15 19.38
N ALA A 12 -5.19 8.79 18.13
CA ALA A 12 -3.81 8.61 17.66
C ALA A 12 -2.98 7.66 18.53
N LYS A 13 -3.64 6.73 19.24
CA LYS A 13 -2.99 5.75 20.11
C LYS A 13 -2.78 4.44 19.38
N PRO A 14 -1.61 3.79 19.54
CA PRO A 14 -1.41 2.45 19.03
C PRO A 14 -2.41 1.47 19.64
N ILE A 15 -2.91 0.54 18.84
CA ILE A 15 -3.84 -0.50 19.29
C ILE A 15 -3.11 -1.82 19.49
N GLN A 16 -3.51 -2.56 20.53
CA GLN A 16 -2.99 -3.89 20.80
C GLN A 16 -3.80 -4.93 20.03
N LEU A 17 -3.18 -5.52 19.00
CA LEU A 17 -3.71 -6.70 18.34
C LEU A 17 -3.35 -7.94 19.16
N LYS A 18 -4.29 -8.87 19.23
CA LYS A 18 -4.16 -10.14 19.94
C LYS A 18 -4.30 -11.29 18.96
N GLN A 19 -3.39 -12.25 19.04
CA GLN A 19 -3.45 -13.48 18.27
C GLN A 19 -4.81 -14.17 18.43
N GLY A 20 -5.34 -14.69 17.32
CA GLY A 20 -6.64 -15.36 17.24
C GLY A 20 -7.85 -14.42 17.21
N LYS A 21 -7.69 -13.14 17.55
CA LYS A 21 -8.79 -12.17 17.50
C LYS A 21 -9.12 -11.80 16.06
N GLU A 22 -10.41 -11.69 15.77
CA GLU A 22 -10.90 -11.17 14.50
C GLU A 22 -10.91 -9.64 14.47
N ILE A 23 -10.62 -9.09 13.29
CA ILE A 23 -10.64 -7.66 13.00
C ILE A 23 -11.24 -7.43 11.62
N THR A 24 -11.95 -6.31 11.46
CA THR A 24 -12.47 -5.90 10.16
C THR A 24 -11.57 -4.83 9.54
N ILE A 25 -11.21 -5.00 8.27
CA ILE A 25 -10.44 -4.03 7.51
C ILE A 25 -11.39 -3.38 6.51
N SER A 26 -11.59 -2.06 6.61
CA SER A 26 -12.38 -1.27 5.69
C SER A 26 -11.51 -0.61 4.61
N THR A 27 -12.05 -0.45 3.41
CA THR A 27 -11.44 0.39 2.36
C THR A 27 -11.81 1.88 2.48
N ASP A 28 -12.71 2.23 3.40
CA ASP A 28 -13.01 3.63 3.75
C ASP A 28 -11.90 4.21 4.63
N TYR A 29 -11.02 4.98 4.01
CA TYR A 29 -9.85 5.57 4.65
C TYR A 29 -10.17 6.75 5.58
N SER A 30 -11.43 7.18 5.68
CA SER A 30 -11.88 8.21 6.62
C SER A 30 -12.09 7.67 8.05
N ILE A 31 -12.24 6.34 8.19
CA ILE A 31 -12.48 5.68 9.47
C ILE A 31 -11.24 5.78 10.36
N LYS A 32 -11.46 6.18 11.63
CA LYS A 32 -10.45 6.08 12.69
C LYS A 32 -10.54 4.70 13.33
N GLY A 33 -9.51 3.90 13.12
CA GLY A 33 -9.48 2.49 13.52
C GLY A 33 -9.33 2.26 15.02
N ASP A 34 -9.74 1.08 15.46
CA ASP A 34 -9.59 0.54 16.79
C ASP A 34 -9.25 -0.97 16.74
N GLU A 35 -9.26 -1.61 17.91
CA GLU A 35 -9.00 -3.04 18.10
C GLU A 35 -9.97 -4.02 17.41
N ASN A 36 -11.07 -3.52 16.82
CA ASN A 36 -12.09 -4.32 16.13
C ASN A 36 -12.22 -3.95 14.65
N MET A 37 -11.92 -2.71 14.28
CA MET A 37 -11.96 -2.26 12.89
C MET A 37 -10.83 -1.29 12.57
N ILE A 38 -10.10 -1.54 11.49
CA ILE A 38 -9.11 -0.62 10.92
C ILE A 38 -9.45 -0.33 9.46
N CYS A 39 -8.76 0.63 8.84
CA CYS A 39 -8.88 0.88 7.42
C CYS A 39 -7.52 0.82 6.71
N MET A 40 -7.56 0.56 5.41
CA MET A 40 -6.38 0.54 4.53
C MET A 40 -6.62 1.38 3.29
N SER A 41 -5.56 2.00 2.76
CA SER A 41 -5.65 2.94 1.63
C SER A 41 -6.01 2.28 0.29
N TYR A 42 -5.97 0.95 0.20
CA TYR A 42 -6.19 0.22 -1.05
C TYR A 42 -7.68 -0.06 -1.29
N LYS A 43 -8.31 0.74 -2.16
CA LYS A 43 -9.76 0.67 -2.42
C LYS A 43 -10.24 -0.67 -2.99
N LYS A 44 -9.39 -1.38 -3.73
CA LYS A 44 -9.72 -2.69 -4.33
C LYS A 44 -9.40 -3.86 -3.42
N LEU A 45 -9.06 -3.62 -2.14
CA LEU A 45 -8.65 -4.68 -1.21
C LEU A 45 -9.64 -5.84 -1.16
N ALA A 46 -10.94 -5.55 -0.97
CA ALA A 46 -11.98 -6.56 -0.88
C ALA A 46 -12.23 -7.33 -2.19
N GLU A 47 -11.83 -6.77 -3.33
CA GLU A 47 -11.94 -7.41 -4.65
C GLU A 47 -10.78 -8.36 -4.92
N ASP A 48 -9.56 -7.96 -4.54
CA ASP A 48 -8.32 -8.63 -4.91
C ASP A 48 -7.86 -9.68 -3.91
N VAL A 49 -8.26 -9.55 -2.64
CA VAL A 49 -8.00 -10.58 -1.62
C VAL A 49 -9.15 -11.60 -1.57
N LYS A 50 -8.83 -12.82 -1.16
CA LYS A 50 -9.79 -13.92 -1.01
C LYS A 50 -9.63 -14.59 0.35
N PRO A 51 -10.63 -15.34 0.85
CA PRO A 51 -10.46 -16.17 2.03
C PRO A 51 -9.18 -17.03 1.92
N GLY A 52 -8.37 -17.02 2.99
CA GLY A 52 -7.04 -17.65 3.04
C GLY A 52 -5.89 -16.78 2.53
N SER A 53 -6.14 -15.61 1.93
CA SER A 53 -5.09 -14.65 1.63
C SER A 53 -4.42 -14.14 2.90
N VAL A 54 -3.12 -13.86 2.81
CA VAL A 54 -2.34 -13.27 3.90
C VAL A 54 -2.20 -11.76 3.65
N ILE A 55 -2.41 -10.97 4.69
CA ILE A 55 -2.15 -9.53 4.69
C ILE A 55 -1.06 -9.26 5.72
N LEU A 56 0.04 -8.67 5.28
CA LEU A 56 1.17 -8.32 6.13
C LEU A 56 1.16 -6.82 6.42
N CYS A 57 1.34 -6.43 7.67
CA CYS A 57 1.36 -5.04 8.09
C CYS A 57 2.59 -4.74 8.96
N ALA A 58 3.03 -3.48 8.96
CA ALA A 58 4.23 -3.02 9.66
C ALA A 58 5.45 -3.85 9.28
N ASP A 59 5.74 -3.91 7.98
CA ASP A 59 6.87 -4.62 7.38
C ASP A 59 6.90 -6.13 7.72
N GLY A 60 5.72 -6.72 7.90
CA GLY A 60 5.55 -8.14 8.21
C GLY A 60 5.52 -8.48 9.70
N THR A 61 5.66 -7.47 10.57
CA THR A 61 5.53 -7.66 12.03
C THR A 61 4.14 -8.16 12.42
N ILE A 62 3.11 -7.74 11.69
CA ILE A 62 1.72 -8.14 11.92
C ILE A 62 1.25 -8.95 10.72
N SER A 63 0.67 -10.12 10.97
CA SER A 63 0.08 -10.97 9.94
C SER A 63 -1.41 -11.17 10.20
N PHE A 64 -2.20 -11.05 9.14
CA PHE A 64 -3.61 -11.33 9.14
C PHE A 64 -3.94 -12.39 8.10
N THR A 65 -4.82 -13.34 8.46
CA THR A 65 -5.44 -14.26 7.51
C THR A 65 -6.84 -13.77 7.18
N VAL A 66 -7.13 -13.58 5.89
CA VAL A 66 -8.46 -13.20 5.41
C VAL A 66 -9.44 -14.34 5.64
N LEU A 67 -10.54 -14.06 6.32
CA LEU A 67 -11.64 -15.00 6.58
C LEU A 67 -12.77 -14.83 5.56
N SER A 68 -13.16 -13.59 5.26
CA SER A 68 -14.21 -13.28 4.29
C SER A 68 -14.08 -11.86 3.74
N CYS A 69 -14.61 -11.64 2.54
CA CYS A 69 -14.62 -10.34 1.85
C CYS A 69 -16.06 -9.95 1.51
N ASP A 70 -16.47 -8.74 1.86
CA ASP A 70 -17.67 -8.09 1.40
C ASP A 70 -17.27 -6.99 0.39
N LYS A 71 -17.47 -7.29 -0.89
CA LYS A 71 -17.11 -6.40 -1.99
C LYS A 71 -18.04 -5.20 -2.10
N ALA A 72 -19.31 -5.36 -1.75
CA ALA A 72 -20.30 -4.29 -1.84
C ALA A 72 -20.05 -3.23 -0.76
N ALA A 73 -19.68 -3.67 0.44
CA ALA A 73 -19.36 -2.78 1.56
C ALA A 73 -17.88 -2.35 1.61
N GLY A 74 -16.99 -2.99 0.83
CA GLY A 74 -15.55 -2.74 0.90
C GLY A 74 -14.93 -3.19 2.23
N LEU A 75 -15.42 -4.30 2.80
CA LEU A 75 -14.99 -4.81 4.11
C LEU A 75 -14.30 -6.16 3.96
N VAL A 76 -13.23 -6.37 4.72
CA VAL A 76 -12.49 -7.65 4.77
C VAL A 76 -12.36 -8.08 6.21
N ARG A 77 -12.98 -9.20 6.58
CA ARG A 77 -12.82 -9.79 7.91
C ARG A 77 -11.58 -10.65 7.93
N CYS A 78 -10.72 -10.44 8.91
CA CYS A 78 -9.46 -11.14 9.06
C CYS A 78 -9.26 -11.63 10.48
N ARG A 79 -8.43 -12.65 10.64
CA ARG A 79 -7.92 -13.11 11.94
C ARG A 79 -6.48 -12.66 12.11
N CYS A 80 -6.15 -12.12 13.29
CA CYS A 80 -4.77 -11.80 13.65
C CYS A 80 -4.01 -13.11 13.94
N GLU A 81 -2.90 -13.35 13.26
CA GLU A 81 -2.09 -14.57 13.46
C GLU A 81 -1.04 -14.40 14.57
N ASN A 82 -0.76 -13.17 14.99
CA ASN A 82 0.16 -12.85 16.07
C ASN A 82 -0.28 -11.61 16.87
N SER A 83 0.21 -11.51 18.11
CA SER A 83 -0.03 -10.36 18.99
C SER A 83 1.04 -9.29 18.76
N ALA A 84 0.64 -8.05 18.50
CA ALA A 84 1.55 -6.93 18.23
C ALA A 84 0.84 -5.58 18.37
N MET A 85 1.63 -4.51 18.50
CA MET A 85 1.11 -3.14 18.53
C MET A 85 1.03 -2.57 17.11
N LEU A 86 -0.17 -2.16 16.70
CA LEU A 86 -0.38 -1.46 15.45
C LEU A 86 -0.40 0.05 15.70
N GLY A 87 0.51 0.78 15.05
CA GLY A 87 0.48 2.24 14.97
C GLY A 87 -0.24 2.75 13.72
N GLU A 88 -0.24 4.06 13.52
CA GLU A 88 -0.86 4.69 12.37
C GLU A 88 0.00 4.57 11.11
N ARG A 89 -0.65 4.59 9.93
CA ARG A 89 0.00 4.73 8.61
C ARG A 89 1.12 3.73 8.34
N LYS A 90 0.99 2.51 8.87
CA LYS A 90 1.96 1.42 8.68
C LYS A 90 1.84 0.85 7.27
N ASN A 91 2.98 0.43 6.71
CA ASN A 91 3.02 -0.19 5.39
C ASN A 91 2.27 -1.53 5.42
N VAL A 92 1.59 -1.84 4.33
CA VAL A 92 0.86 -3.09 4.12
C VAL A 92 1.37 -3.77 2.86
N ASN A 93 1.56 -5.08 2.92
CA ASN A 93 1.92 -5.93 1.79
C ASN A 93 0.90 -7.06 1.63
N LEU A 94 0.64 -7.46 0.39
CA LEU A 94 -0.36 -8.47 0.02
C LEU A 94 0.32 -9.60 -0.78
N PRO A 95 0.97 -10.57 -0.13
CA PRO A 95 1.62 -11.69 -0.82
C PRO A 95 0.66 -12.45 -1.74
N GLY A 96 1.09 -12.67 -2.98
CA GLY A 96 0.31 -13.43 -3.97
C GLY A 96 -0.88 -12.67 -4.57
N VAL A 97 -1.03 -11.37 -4.27
CA VAL A 97 -2.08 -10.51 -4.83
C VAL A 97 -1.46 -9.55 -5.84
N VAL A 98 -2.06 -9.48 -7.03
CA VAL A 98 -1.67 -8.49 -8.05
C VAL A 98 -2.28 -7.15 -7.66
N VAL A 99 -1.52 -6.34 -6.94
CA VAL A 99 -1.95 -5.00 -6.54
C VAL A 99 -2.01 -4.10 -7.76
N ASP A 100 -3.17 -3.53 -8.05
CA ASP A 100 -3.43 -2.59 -9.14
C ASP A 100 -3.34 -1.14 -8.65
N LEU A 101 -2.14 -0.73 -8.28
CA LEU A 101 -1.80 0.67 -8.04
C LEU A 101 -1.20 1.34 -9.30
N PRO A 102 -1.37 2.66 -9.50
CA PRO A 102 -0.71 3.37 -10.59
C PRO A 102 0.81 3.28 -10.45
N THR A 103 1.56 3.36 -11.56
CA THR A 103 3.03 3.33 -11.53
C THR A 103 3.65 4.49 -10.76
N LEU A 104 3.08 5.68 -10.93
CA LEU A 104 3.52 6.92 -10.29
C LEU A 104 2.30 7.60 -9.68
N THR A 105 2.47 8.14 -8.48
CA THR A 105 1.50 9.09 -7.91
C THR A 105 1.64 10.46 -8.58
N GLU A 106 0.66 11.34 -8.44
CA GLU A 106 0.77 12.72 -8.95
C GLU A 106 1.96 13.45 -8.32
N LYS A 107 2.20 13.23 -7.03
CA LYS A 107 3.39 13.73 -6.34
C LYS A 107 4.68 13.21 -6.98
N ASP A 108 4.77 11.91 -7.28
CA ASP A 108 5.97 11.37 -7.94
C ASP A 108 6.22 12.03 -9.30
N LYS A 109 5.16 12.32 -10.07
CA LYS A 109 5.29 13.02 -11.36
C LYS A 109 5.79 14.45 -11.16
N GLU A 110 5.28 15.14 -10.15
CA GLU A 110 5.71 16.50 -9.79
C GLU A 110 7.19 16.50 -9.36
N ASP A 111 7.56 15.63 -8.43
CA ASP A 111 8.94 15.49 -7.94
C ASP A 111 9.91 15.20 -9.10
N ILE A 112 9.52 14.36 -10.07
CA ILE A 112 10.35 14.05 -11.24
C ILE A 112 10.43 15.24 -12.21
N MET A 113 9.29 15.79 -12.61
CA MET A 113 9.22 16.75 -13.74
C MET A 113 9.51 18.18 -13.32
N VAL A 114 9.08 18.58 -12.12
CA VAL A 114 9.20 19.95 -11.62
C VAL A 114 10.48 20.13 -10.81
N TRP A 115 10.94 19.10 -10.11
CA TRP A 115 12.16 19.19 -9.29
C TRP A 115 13.34 18.44 -9.92
N GLY A 116 13.19 17.15 -10.24
CA GLY A 116 14.29 16.29 -10.68
C GLY A 116 14.90 16.70 -12.02
N VAL A 117 14.06 16.87 -13.05
CA VAL A 117 14.50 17.22 -14.41
C VAL A 117 15.23 18.57 -14.44
N PRO A 118 14.72 19.67 -13.83
CA PRO A 118 15.45 20.94 -13.78
C PRO A 118 16.79 20.86 -13.04
N ASN A 119 16.89 20.00 -12.03
CA ASN A 119 18.12 19.77 -11.27
C ASN A 119 19.10 18.79 -11.95
N LYS A 120 18.80 18.32 -13.17
CA LYS A 120 19.68 17.42 -13.94
C LYS A 120 20.12 16.18 -13.17
N ILE A 121 19.21 15.56 -12.43
CA ILE A 121 19.48 14.31 -11.70
C ILE A 121 19.98 13.21 -12.65
N ASP A 122 20.92 12.39 -12.19
CA ASP A 122 21.48 11.30 -13.00
C ASP A 122 20.64 10.02 -12.94
N MET A 123 19.89 9.81 -11.86
CA MET A 123 19.18 8.56 -11.62
C MET A 123 17.88 8.77 -10.82
N ILE A 124 16.86 7.98 -11.14
CA ILE A 124 15.62 7.86 -10.38
C ILE A 124 15.47 6.40 -9.91
N ALA A 125 15.41 6.22 -8.60
CA ALA A 125 15.05 4.95 -7.99
C ALA A 125 13.53 4.83 -7.86
N LEU A 126 12.91 4.09 -8.78
CA LEU A 126 11.47 3.89 -8.86
C LEU A 126 11.04 2.79 -7.89
N SER A 127 10.25 3.16 -6.89
CA SER A 127 9.73 2.20 -5.90
C SER A 127 8.46 1.52 -6.42
N PHE A 128 8.28 0.23 -6.08
CA PHE A 128 7.10 -0.57 -6.39
C PHE A 128 6.89 -0.84 -7.89
N VAL A 129 8.00 -0.99 -8.62
CA VAL A 129 7.97 -1.42 -10.03
C VAL A 129 7.56 -2.89 -10.07
N ARG A 130 6.44 -3.18 -10.71
CA ARG A 130 5.84 -4.54 -10.74
C ARG A 130 6.03 -5.21 -12.10
N LYS A 131 6.09 -4.43 -13.18
CA LYS A 131 6.16 -4.95 -14.56
C LYS A 131 6.96 -4.02 -15.46
N GLY A 132 7.50 -4.55 -16.55
CA GLY A 132 8.28 -3.76 -17.52
C GLY A 132 7.53 -2.56 -18.12
N SER A 133 6.20 -2.64 -18.22
CA SER A 133 5.38 -1.51 -18.69
C SER A 133 5.45 -0.28 -17.78
N ASP A 134 5.75 -0.47 -16.49
CA ASP A 134 5.88 0.61 -15.51
C ASP A 134 7.09 1.49 -15.89
N LEU A 135 8.23 0.86 -16.20
CA LEU A 135 9.42 1.55 -16.71
C LEU A 135 9.14 2.27 -18.03
N VAL A 136 8.37 1.66 -18.93
CA VAL A 136 7.95 2.30 -20.20
C VAL A 136 7.12 3.56 -19.93
N GLN A 137 6.21 3.53 -18.96
CA GLN A 137 5.41 4.70 -18.58
C GLN A 137 6.30 5.84 -18.05
N VAL A 138 7.26 5.55 -17.17
CA VAL A 138 8.17 6.58 -16.66
C VAL A 138 9.08 7.14 -17.76
N ARG A 139 9.58 6.29 -18.66
CA ARG A 139 10.35 6.77 -19.83
C ARG A 139 9.52 7.68 -20.73
N LYS A 140 8.24 7.37 -20.94
CA LYS A 140 7.31 8.24 -21.69
C LYS A 140 7.11 9.57 -20.98
N LEU A 141 6.95 9.58 -19.66
CA LEU A 141 6.84 10.81 -18.86
C LEU A 141 8.09 11.70 -19.00
N LEU A 142 9.27 11.10 -18.89
CA LEU A 142 10.55 11.81 -19.02
C LEU A 142 10.83 12.32 -20.45
N GLY A 143 10.21 11.72 -21.47
CA GLY A 143 10.41 12.09 -22.87
C GLY A 143 11.88 12.10 -23.27
N LYS A 144 12.37 13.25 -23.77
CA LYS A 144 13.77 13.43 -24.18
C LYS A 144 14.78 13.26 -23.03
N HIS A 145 14.38 13.52 -21.79
CA HIS A 145 15.24 13.44 -20.62
C HIS A 145 15.59 11.99 -20.25
N ALA A 146 14.78 11.02 -20.69
CA ALA A 146 15.02 9.59 -20.48
C ALA A 146 16.31 9.06 -21.12
N LYS A 147 16.96 9.84 -21.99
CA LYS A 147 18.27 9.49 -22.57
C LYS A 147 19.42 9.61 -21.58
N ASN A 148 19.30 10.52 -20.62
CA ASN A 148 20.39 10.87 -19.70
C ASN A 148 20.08 10.41 -18.27
N ILE A 149 18.80 10.33 -17.89
CA ILE A 149 18.38 9.94 -16.55
C ILE A 149 18.22 8.42 -16.50
N LEU A 150 19.00 7.76 -15.66
CA LEU A 150 18.93 6.33 -15.42
C LEU A 150 17.70 5.99 -14.56
N LEU A 151 17.04 4.88 -14.89
CA LEU A 151 15.94 4.34 -14.09
C LEU A 151 16.40 3.08 -13.38
N MET A 152 16.32 3.07 -12.06
CA MET A 152 16.57 1.91 -11.21
C MET A 152 15.25 1.44 -10.61
N SER A 153 14.82 0.21 -10.94
CA SER A 153 13.63 -0.39 -10.34
C SER A 153 13.91 -0.91 -8.93
N LYS A 154 12.99 -0.65 -8.00
CA LYS A 154 12.97 -1.14 -6.62
C LYS A 154 11.62 -1.75 -6.26
#